data_AF-A0A6P0SY46-F1
#
_entry.id   AF-A0A6P0SY46-F1
#
_cell.length_a   1.000
_cell.length_b   1.000
_cell.length_c   1.000
_cell.angle_alpha   90.00
_cell.angle_beta   90.00
_cell.angle_gamma   90.00
#
_symmetry.space_group_name_H-M   'P 1'
#
loop_
_entity.id
_entity.type
_entity.pdbx_description
1 polymer ?
#
loop_
_entity_poly.entity_id
_entity_poly.type
_entity_poly.pdbx_seq_one_letter_code
_entity_poly.pdbx_strand_id
1 'polypeptide(L)'
;MTNRIIRPIYDIQGDSHISPFVGQSVATTGIVTGVASNGFYLQDPYGDNNDATSDGIFVFTDSAPSLRIGDEVQVSGDVQEFRLSNRSDDLTLTQITNLTNIRVLSSNNPLPTAVVIGEDRIVPTEI
;
A
#
# COMPACT_ATOMS: atom_id res chain seq x y z
N MET A 1 8.04 24.88 1.85
CA MET A 1 7.89 23.42 2.00
C MET A 1 6.64 23.19 2.82
N THR A 2 5.54 22.79 2.20
CA THR A 2 4.30 22.46 2.91
C THR A 2 4.53 21.18 3.70
N ASN A 3 4.40 21.24 5.03
CA ASN A 3 4.45 20.08 5.90
C ASN A 3 3.22 19.20 5.60
N ARG A 4 3.42 18.16 4.81
CA ARG A 4 2.34 17.27 4.38
C ARG A 4 2.09 16.24 5.49
N ILE A 5 0.83 16.07 5.87
CA ILE A 5 0.44 15.08 6.88
C ILE A 5 0.75 13.69 6.34
N ILE A 6 1.54 12.92 7.08
CA ILE A 6 1.77 11.49 6.82
C ILE A 6 0.54 10.73 7.29
N ARG A 7 -0.04 9.93 6.41
CA ARG A 7 -1.21 9.09 6.69
C ARG A 7 -0.78 7.63 6.78
N PRO A 8 -1.28 6.87 7.77
CA PRO A 8 -1.13 5.43 7.78
C PRO A 8 -1.74 4.78 6.54
N ILE A 9 -1.26 3.58 6.20
CA ILE A 9 -1.69 2.89 4.99
C ILE A 9 -3.14 2.39 5.10
N TYR A 10 -3.55 1.91 6.28
CA TYR A 10 -4.92 1.49 6.55
C TYR A 10 -5.94 2.63 6.40
N ASP A 11 -5.57 3.87 6.72
CA ASP A 11 -6.42 5.05 6.45
C ASP A 11 -6.55 5.31 4.95
N ILE A 12 -5.46 5.17 4.20
CA ILE A 12 -5.45 5.39 2.75
C ILE A 12 -6.31 4.33 2.05
N GLN A 13 -6.19 3.07 2.46
CA GLN A 13 -7.03 1.99 1.94
C GLN A 13 -8.50 2.21 2.32
N GLY A 14 -8.77 2.47 3.60
CA GLY A 14 -10.12 2.46 4.16
C GLY A 14 -10.71 1.06 4.27
N ASP A 15 -11.93 0.98 4.80
CA ASP A 15 -12.70 -0.26 5.02
C ASP A 15 -13.72 -0.56 3.91
N SER A 16 -13.71 0.26 2.86
CA SER A 16 -14.62 0.20 1.73
C SER A 16 -13.89 -0.27 0.47
N HIS A 17 -14.63 -0.71 -0.56
CA HIS A 17 -14.04 -1.14 -1.83
C HIS A 17 -13.27 -0.04 -2.59
N ILE A 18 -13.56 1.23 -2.30
CA ILE A 18 -12.93 2.38 -2.92
C ILE A 18 -12.29 3.21 -1.81
N SER A 19 -11.05 3.59 -2.01
CA SER A 19 -10.33 4.43 -1.06
C SER A 19 -11.06 5.76 -0.80
N PRO A 20 -11.14 6.22 0.47
CA PRO A 20 -11.65 7.56 0.79
C PRO A 20 -10.72 8.69 0.29
N PHE A 21 -9.52 8.33 -0.19
CA PHE A 21 -8.53 9.25 -0.73
C PHE A 21 -8.40 9.18 -2.25
N VAL A 22 -9.24 8.43 -2.97
CA VAL A 22 -9.19 8.36 -4.43
C VAL A 22 -9.17 9.75 -5.08
N GLY A 23 -8.22 9.98 -6.00
CA GLY A 23 -8.02 11.27 -6.66
C GLY A 23 -7.33 12.33 -5.80
N GLN A 24 -7.02 12.03 -4.53
CA GLN A 24 -6.26 12.90 -3.66
C GLN A 24 -4.79 12.51 -3.65
N SER A 25 -3.95 13.50 -3.44
CA SER A 25 -2.53 13.30 -3.28
C SER A 25 -2.21 13.12 -1.79
N VAL A 26 -1.51 12.04 -1.42
CA VAL A 26 -1.19 11.64 -0.04
C VAL A 26 0.32 11.50 0.19
N ALA A 27 0.71 11.36 1.46
CA ALA A 27 2.03 10.91 1.85
C ALA A 27 1.91 9.81 2.90
N THR A 28 2.74 8.78 2.82
CA THR A 28 2.75 7.66 3.76
C THR A 28 4.17 7.10 3.93
N THR A 29 4.35 6.28 4.95
CA THR A 29 5.60 5.57 5.27
C THR A 29 5.30 4.10 5.50
N GLY A 30 6.23 3.23 5.14
CA GLY A 30 6.11 1.80 5.46
C GLY A 30 7.37 1.01 5.10
N ILE A 31 7.31 -0.29 5.30
CA ILE A 31 8.37 -1.24 4.95
C ILE A 31 8.06 -1.85 3.59
N VAL A 32 9.06 -1.88 2.70
CA VAL A 32 8.97 -2.59 1.43
C VAL A 32 8.95 -4.09 1.70
N THR A 33 7.86 -4.76 1.34
CA THR A 33 7.68 -6.21 1.53
C THR A 33 7.81 -7.00 0.23
N GLY A 34 7.76 -6.32 -0.92
CA GLY A 34 7.98 -6.93 -2.23
C GLY A 34 8.29 -5.90 -3.30
N VAL A 35 9.07 -6.29 -4.31
CA VAL A 35 9.38 -5.45 -5.48
C VAL A 35 8.89 -6.17 -6.74
N ALA A 36 8.16 -5.43 -7.57
CA ALA A 36 7.61 -5.89 -8.84
C ALA A 36 8.28 -5.19 -10.03
N SER A 37 7.98 -5.66 -11.24
CA SER A 37 8.55 -5.09 -12.48
C SER A 37 8.10 -3.65 -12.77
N ASN A 38 7.04 -3.16 -12.11
CA ASN A 38 6.40 -1.87 -12.33
C ASN A 38 6.11 -1.10 -11.03
N GLY A 39 6.66 -1.54 -9.89
CA GLY A 39 6.33 -0.97 -8.59
C GLY A 39 6.82 -1.81 -7.42
N PHE A 40 6.25 -1.58 -6.25
CA PHE A 40 6.59 -2.29 -5.03
C PHE A 40 5.42 -2.30 -4.04
N TYR A 41 5.43 -3.26 -3.12
CA TYR A 41 4.47 -3.37 -2.02
C TYR A 41 5.05 -2.70 -0.79
N LEU A 42 4.28 -1.78 -0.21
CA LEU A 42 4.61 -1.04 1.00
C LEU A 42 3.61 -1.42 2.08
N GLN A 43 4.09 -1.79 3.26
CA GLN A 43 3.25 -2.21 4.38
C GLN A 43 3.54 -1.40 5.63
N ASP A 44 2.50 -1.03 6.36
CA ASP A 44 2.63 -0.39 7.66
C ASP A 44 3.24 -1.41 8.64
N PRO A 45 4.34 -1.07 9.34
CA PRO A 45 5.03 -2.01 10.21
C PRO A 45 4.23 -2.42 11.46
N TYR A 46 3.24 -1.62 11.85
CA TYR A 46 2.44 -1.85 13.06
C TYR A 46 1.01 -2.27 12.73
N GLY A 47 0.46 -1.73 11.63
CA GLY A 47 -0.94 -1.92 11.24
C GLY A 47 -1.94 -1.36 12.25
N ASP A 48 -3.23 -1.64 12.03
CA ASP A 48 -4.33 -1.23 12.93
C ASP A 48 -5.06 -2.41 13.62
N ASN A 49 -4.69 -3.66 13.30
CA ASN A 49 -5.39 -4.89 13.73
C ASN A 49 -6.87 -4.93 13.36
N ASN A 50 -7.26 -4.30 12.25
CA ASN A 50 -8.62 -4.36 11.73
C ASN A 50 -8.66 -5.21 10.45
N ASP A 51 -9.37 -6.33 10.50
CA ASP A 51 -9.48 -7.23 9.36
C ASP A 51 -10.22 -6.62 8.15
N ALA A 52 -10.98 -5.54 8.37
CA ALA A 52 -11.70 -4.83 7.31
C ALA A 52 -10.81 -3.84 6.52
N THR A 53 -9.62 -3.52 7.02
CA THR A 53 -8.66 -2.61 6.34
C THR A 53 -7.43 -3.39 5.89
N SER A 54 -6.64 -2.77 5.01
CA SER A 54 -5.35 -3.30 4.58
C SER A 54 -4.22 -2.41 5.08
N ASP A 55 -3.25 -3.02 5.76
CA ASP A 55 -2.00 -2.37 6.14
C ASP A 55 -1.01 -2.25 4.98
N GLY A 56 -1.30 -2.93 3.85
CA GLY A 56 -0.49 -2.93 2.64
C GLY A 56 -1.09 -2.07 1.53
N ILE A 57 -0.23 -1.46 0.72
CA ILE A 57 -0.60 -0.76 -0.51
C ILE A 57 0.45 -0.98 -1.60
N PHE A 58 0.02 -1.02 -2.84
CA PHE A 58 0.92 -1.05 -3.99
C PHE A 58 1.30 0.37 -4.40
N VAL A 59 2.59 0.57 -4.65
CA VAL A 59 3.14 1.83 -5.15
C VAL A 59 3.64 1.61 -6.58
N PHE A 60 2.96 2.23 -7.54
CA PHE A 60 3.26 2.11 -8.96
C PHE A 60 4.33 3.12 -9.40
N THR A 61 5.33 2.64 -10.15
CA THR A 61 6.50 3.43 -10.57
C THR A 61 6.85 3.27 -12.05
N ASP A 62 5.94 2.73 -12.88
CA ASP A 62 6.11 2.38 -14.31
C ASP A 62 7.21 1.35 -14.64
N SER A 63 8.17 1.17 -13.75
CA SER A 63 9.32 0.26 -13.88
C SER A 63 9.78 -0.20 -12.49
N ALA A 64 10.63 -1.23 -12.43
CA ALA A 64 11.13 -1.75 -11.17
C ALA A 64 11.99 -0.68 -10.47
N PRO A 65 11.65 -0.25 -9.25
CA PRO A 65 12.46 0.71 -8.51
C PRO A 65 13.73 0.05 -7.97
N SER A 66 14.77 0.85 -7.71
CA SER A 66 16.00 0.39 -7.05
C SER A 66 15.84 0.30 -5.52
N LEU A 67 14.74 -0.27 -5.05
CA LEU A 67 14.43 -0.52 -3.63
C LEU A 67 14.68 -1.98 -3.28
N ARG A 68 14.86 -2.26 -1.99
CA ARG A 68 15.04 -3.61 -1.46
C ARG A 68 13.96 -3.92 -0.44
N ILE A 69 13.59 -5.19 -0.35
CA ILE A 69 12.77 -5.69 0.74
C ILE A 69 13.45 -5.34 2.08
N GLY A 70 12.68 -4.80 3.03
CA GLY A 70 13.17 -4.31 4.31
C GLY A 70 13.65 -2.85 4.31
N ASP A 71 13.60 -2.13 3.18
CA ASP A 71 13.75 -0.67 3.18
C ASP A 71 12.50 -0.03 3.78
N GLU A 72 12.66 0.93 4.70
CA GLU A 72 11.60 1.82 5.13
C GLU A 72 11.57 3.03 4.21
N VAL A 73 10.42 3.33 3.62
CA VAL A 73 10.31 4.34 2.58
C VAL A 73 9.17 5.30 2.90
N GLN A 74 9.45 6.60 2.77
CA GLN A 74 8.41 7.62 2.65
C GLN A 74 8.08 7.83 1.18
N VAL A 75 6.78 7.76 0.85
CA VAL A 75 6.28 8.04 -0.50
C VAL A 75 5.29 9.20 -0.46
N SER A 76 5.20 9.92 -1.57
CA SER A 76 4.17 10.92 -1.82
C SER A 76 3.69 10.81 -3.25
N GLY A 77 2.38 10.75 -3.47
CA GLY A 77 1.78 10.53 -4.78
C GLY A 77 0.27 10.57 -4.71
N ASP A 78 -0.39 10.23 -5.82
CA ASP A 78 -1.84 10.26 -5.96
C ASP A 78 -2.43 8.89 -5.71
N VAL A 79 -3.56 8.84 -5.02
CA VAL A 79 -4.30 7.59 -4.82
C VAL A 79 -5.20 7.33 -6.01
N GLN A 80 -5.11 6.12 -6.57
CA GLN A 80 -5.88 5.69 -7.73
C GLN A 80 -6.44 4.29 -7.50
N GLU A 81 -7.64 4.06 -8.01
CA GLU A 81 -8.21 2.73 -8.19
C GLU A 81 -7.77 2.14 -9.53
N PHE A 82 -7.01 1.05 -9.49
CA PHE A 82 -6.52 0.36 -10.67
C PHE A 82 -7.30 -0.93 -10.94
N ARG A 83 -7.70 -1.15 -12.19
CA ARG A 83 -8.35 -2.38 -12.62
C ARG A 83 -7.42 -3.12 -13.58
N LEU A 84 -7.09 -4.37 -13.23
CA LEU A 84 -6.16 -5.18 -14.03
C LEU A 84 -6.75 -5.59 -15.39
N SER A 85 -8.06 -5.78 -15.45
CA SER A 85 -8.78 -6.12 -16.68
C SER A 85 -9.84 -5.07 -17.03
N ASN A 86 -10.39 -5.16 -18.25
CA ASN A 86 -11.51 -4.32 -18.69
C ASN A 86 -12.89 -4.91 -18.35
N ARG A 87 -12.93 -5.99 -17.56
CA ARG A 87 -14.19 -6.58 -17.08
C ARG A 87 -14.80 -5.68 -16.01
N SER A 88 -16.07 -5.32 -16.18
CA SER A 88 -16.76 -4.38 -15.29
C SER A 88 -17.02 -4.93 -13.88
N ASP A 89 -17.01 -6.25 -13.73
CA ASP A 89 -17.23 -6.99 -12.48
C ASP A 89 -15.95 -7.20 -11.66
N ASP A 90 -14.76 -6.93 -12.21
CA ASP A 90 -13.51 -7.03 -11.46
C ASP A 90 -13.43 -5.90 -10.43
N LEU A 91 -13.02 -6.24 -9.21
CA LEU A 91 -12.69 -5.26 -8.18
C LEU A 91 -11.43 -4.48 -8.56
N THR A 92 -11.34 -3.23 -8.10
CA THR A 92 -10.14 -2.41 -8.23
C THR A 92 -9.19 -2.65 -7.08
N LEU A 93 -7.93 -2.28 -7.31
CA LEU A 93 -6.90 -2.19 -6.29
C LEU A 93 -6.57 -0.72 -6.06
N THR A 94 -6.63 -0.28 -4.80
CA THR A 94 -6.05 0.99 -4.39
C THR A 94 -4.54 0.95 -4.56
N GLN A 95 -3.98 1.92 -5.28
CA GLN A 95 -2.54 2.10 -5.45
C GLN A 95 -2.15 3.57 -5.33
N ILE A 96 -0.88 3.82 -5.00
CA ILE A 96 -0.27 5.15 -5.11
C ILE A 96 0.48 5.24 -6.44
N THR A 97 0.20 6.29 -7.21
CA THR A 97 0.80 6.58 -8.52
C THR A 97 1.31 8.03 -8.56
N ASN A 98 1.80 8.50 -9.71
CA ASN A 98 2.25 9.89 -9.94
C ASN A 98 3.17 10.40 -8.83
N LEU A 99 4.21 9.62 -8.51
CA LEU A 99 5.05 9.91 -7.35
C LEU A 99 5.72 11.28 -7.47
N THR A 100 5.54 12.10 -6.44
CA THR A 100 6.23 13.39 -6.26
C THR A 100 7.44 13.27 -5.34
N ASN A 101 7.47 12.25 -4.49
CA ASN A 101 8.61 11.95 -3.64
C ASN A 101 8.69 10.45 -3.32
N ILE A 102 9.90 9.92 -3.32
CA ILE A 102 10.24 8.60 -2.81
C ILE A 102 11.58 8.71 -2.08
N ARG A 103 11.61 8.35 -0.80
CA ARG A 103 12.80 8.49 0.05
C ARG A 103 12.95 7.29 0.96
N VAL A 104 14.09 6.60 0.86
CA VAL A 104 14.50 5.60 1.84
C VAL A 104 14.88 6.32 3.14
N LEU A 105 14.22 5.94 4.23
CA LEU A 105 14.46 6.44 5.58
C LEU A 105 15.47 5.56 6.32
N SER A 106 15.35 4.23 6.16
CA SER A 106 16.20 3.23 6.76
C SER A 106 16.20 1.94 5.92
N SER A 107 17.16 1.04 6.16
CA SER A 107 17.33 -0.22 5.40
C SER A 107 17.56 -1.41 6.33
N ASN A 108 17.28 -2.62 5.84
CA ASN A 108 17.41 -3.89 6.57
C ASN A 108 16.54 -3.95 7.84
N ASN A 109 15.35 -3.34 7.79
CA ASN A 109 14.38 -3.47 8.87
C ASN A 109 13.77 -4.87 8.89
N PRO A 110 13.34 -5.36 10.06
CA PRO A 110 12.50 -6.55 10.13
C PRO A 110 11.22 -6.34 9.33
N LEU A 111 10.75 -7.40 8.68
CA LEU A 111 9.47 -7.38 7.99
C LEU A 111 8.33 -7.44 9.00
N PRO A 112 7.16 -6.86 8.68
CA PRO A 112 5.95 -7.11 9.45
C PRO A 112 5.67 -8.60 9.56
N THR A 113 5.05 -9.02 10.67
CA THR A 113 4.67 -10.43 10.87
C THR A 113 3.76 -10.89 9.73
N ALA A 114 4.10 -12.03 9.13
CA ALA A 114 3.26 -12.61 8.08
C ALA A 114 1.93 -13.09 8.67
N VAL A 115 0.85 -12.87 7.93
CA VAL A 115 -0.49 -13.36 8.27
C VAL A 115 -0.70 -14.72 7.60
N VAL A 116 -0.98 -15.75 8.40
CA VAL A 116 -1.30 -17.10 7.92
C VAL A 116 -2.80 -17.23 7.67
N ILE A 117 -3.17 -17.50 6.41
CA ILE A 117 -4.57 -17.72 6.03
C ILE A 117 -5.05 -19.05 6.63
N GLY A 118 -6.20 -19.01 7.31
CA GLY A 118 -6.80 -20.14 8.02
C GLY A 118 -6.39 -20.26 9.49
N GLU A 119 -5.41 -19.48 9.95
CA GLU A 119 -4.99 -19.39 11.36
C GLU A 119 -5.21 -17.96 11.88
N ASP A 120 -4.52 -16.98 11.27
CA ASP A 120 -4.60 -15.56 11.67
C ASP A 120 -5.77 -14.84 11.01
N ARG A 121 -6.12 -15.22 9.77
CA ARG A 121 -7.32 -14.71 9.08
C ARG A 121 -8.18 -15.84 8.54
N ILE A 122 -9.46 -15.81 8.90
CA ILE A 122 -10.47 -16.75 8.42
C ILE A 122 -11.00 -16.24 7.09
N VAL A 123 -10.98 -17.09 6.07
CA VAL A 123 -11.57 -16.77 4.77
C VAL A 123 -13.07 -16.58 4.91
N PRO A 124 -13.68 -15.56 4.27
CA PRO A 124 -15.13 -15.42 4.26
C PRO A 124 -15.81 -16.69 3.74
N THR A 125 -16.88 -17.13 4.41
CA THR A 125 -17.65 -18.32 4.03
C THR A 125 -18.79 -18.02 3.06
N GLU A 126 -19.11 -16.75 2.86
CA GLU A 126 -20.20 -16.24 2.03
C GLU A 126 -19.75 -14.96 1.30
N ILE A 127 -20.46 -14.58 0.22
CA ILE A 127 -20.24 -13.36 -0.58
C ILE A 127 -21.35 -12.36 -0.29
#